data_AF-A0A226QQL0-F1
#
_entry.id   AF-A0A226QQL0-F1
#
_cell.length_a   1.000
_cell.length_b   1.000
_cell.length_c   1.000
_cell.angle_alpha   90.00
_cell.angle_beta   90.00
_cell.angle_gamma   90.00
#
_symmetry.space_group_name_H-M   'P 1'
#
loop_
_entity.id
_entity.type
_entity.pdbx_description
1 polymer ?
#
loop_
_entity_poly.entity_id
_entity_poly.type
_entity_poly.pdbx_seq_one_letter_code
_entity_poly.pdbx_strand_id
1 'polypeptide(L)'
;MDYEKFETYAKKIQKMYFEDLRLCGCGSPDLRLKFIKGLLNLINDRYEQDLPYEEYKKRLAELFGFKENKEAKYYFTGIQDGIVEFVLDQLNEAGLLEHGGSVGGSWLSDYGKEMLNILNEINEEEFDAYLDY
;
A
#
# COMPACT_ATOMS: atom_id res chain seq x y z
N MET A 1 1.48 -5.50 -23.13
CA MET A 1 2.76 -4.88 -22.73
C MET A 1 3.90 -5.63 -23.41
N ASP A 2 4.98 -4.96 -23.79
CA ASP A 2 6.16 -5.64 -24.37
C ASP A 2 6.89 -6.49 -23.30
N TYR A 3 7.51 -7.59 -23.72
CA TYR A 3 8.09 -8.62 -22.85
C TYR A 3 9.18 -8.06 -21.93
N GLU A 4 10.04 -7.20 -22.44
CA GLU A 4 11.12 -6.57 -21.65
C GLU A 4 10.57 -5.70 -20.51
N LYS A 5 9.46 -4.99 -20.77
CA LYS A 5 8.77 -4.19 -19.76
C LYS A 5 8.09 -5.08 -18.71
N PHE A 6 7.46 -6.17 -19.15
CA PHE A 6 6.88 -7.18 -18.25
C PHE A 6 7.94 -7.75 -17.30
N GLU A 7 9.06 -8.24 -17.83
CA GLU A 7 10.16 -8.79 -17.06
C GLU A 7 10.72 -7.77 -16.05
N THR A 8 10.88 -6.52 -16.47
CA THR A 8 11.35 -5.44 -15.59
C THR A 8 10.38 -5.20 -14.43
N TYR A 9 9.08 -5.14 -14.72
CA TYR A 9 8.05 -4.93 -13.69
C TYR A 9 7.94 -6.12 -12.75
N ALA A 10 7.98 -7.34 -13.28
CA ALA A 10 7.92 -8.56 -12.49
C ALA A 10 9.06 -8.61 -11.47
N LYS A 11 10.30 -8.38 -11.89
CA LYS A 11 11.47 -8.34 -10.99
C LYS A 11 11.31 -7.30 -9.87
N LYS A 12 10.80 -6.11 -10.17
CA LYS A 12 10.57 -5.05 -9.17
C LYS A 12 9.46 -5.41 -8.19
N ILE A 13 8.36 -5.97 -8.69
CA ILE A 13 7.23 -6.39 -7.87
C ILE A 13 7.65 -7.55 -6.95
N GLN A 14 8.38 -8.54 -7.47
CA GLN A 14 8.90 -9.65 -6.67
C GLN A 14 9.87 -9.19 -5.59
N LYS A 15 10.81 -8.30 -5.94
CA LYS A 15 11.73 -7.71 -4.96
C LYS A 15 10.95 -6.99 -3.85
N MET A 16 10.04 -6.10 -4.22
CA MET A 16 9.19 -5.38 -3.26
C MET A 16 8.43 -6.34 -2.36
N TYR A 17 7.84 -7.38 -2.92
CA TYR A 17 6.93 -8.28 -2.21
C TYR A 17 7.66 -9.30 -1.33
N PHE A 18 8.65 -10.01 -1.89
CA PHE A 18 9.35 -11.11 -1.22
C PHE A 18 10.56 -10.65 -0.39
N GLU A 19 11.28 -9.61 -0.82
CA GLU A 19 12.51 -9.17 -0.16
C GLU A 19 12.26 -7.98 0.78
N ASP A 20 11.60 -6.93 0.26
CA ASP A 20 11.45 -5.68 1.02
C ASP A 20 10.33 -5.77 2.06
N LEU A 21 9.13 -6.23 1.64
CA LEU A 21 8.01 -6.50 2.53
C LEU A 21 8.09 -7.86 3.24
N ARG A 22 9.02 -8.73 2.80
CA ARG A 22 9.27 -10.07 3.38
C ARG A 22 8.01 -10.95 3.47
N LEU A 23 7.12 -10.86 2.48
CA LEU A 23 5.89 -11.65 2.42
C LEU A 23 6.14 -13.01 1.78
N CYS A 24 5.40 -14.04 2.19
CA CYS A 24 5.35 -15.33 1.46
C CYS A 24 4.44 -15.23 0.23
N GLY A 25 4.66 -16.09 -0.76
CA GLY A 25 3.73 -16.32 -1.88
C GLY A 25 2.53 -17.21 -1.53
N CYS A 26 2.44 -17.66 -0.28
CA CYS A 26 1.38 -18.53 0.21
C CYS A 26 0.07 -17.76 0.49
N GLY A 27 -1.09 -18.37 0.28
CA GLY A 27 -2.41 -17.76 0.56
C GLY A 27 -2.99 -17.02 -0.64
N SER A 28 -3.27 -15.72 -0.47
CA SER A 28 -3.87 -14.85 -1.52
C SER A 28 -2.96 -13.66 -1.84
N PRO A 29 -1.82 -13.90 -2.51
CA PRO A 29 -0.83 -12.85 -2.77
C PRO A 29 -1.35 -11.75 -3.70
N ASP A 30 -2.21 -12.07 -4.68
CA ASP A 30 -2.91 -11.10 -5.52
C ASP A 30 -3.73 -10.09 -4.68
N LEU A 31 -4.51 -10.58 -3.71
CA LEU A 31 -5.34 -9.75 -2.86
C LEU A 31 -4.47 -8.85 -1.97
N ARG A 32 -3.30 -9.33 -1.54
CA ARG A 32 -2.34 -8.50 -0.79
C ARG A 32 -1.76 -7.40 -1.67
N LEU A 33 -1.38 -7.70 -2.92
CA LEU A 33 -0.92 -6.68 -3.86
C LEU A 33 -2.02 -5.65 -4.16
N LYS A 34 -3.29 -6.08 -4.31
CA LYS A 34 -4.43 -5.15 -4.46
C LYS A 34 -4.58 -4.24 -3.25
N PHE A 35 -4.46 -4.81 -2.05
CA PHE A 35 -4.47 -4.03 -0.81
C PHE A 35 -3.31 -3.04 -0.73
N ILE A 36 -2.07 -3.47 -1.03
CA ILE A 36 -0.89 -2.61 -1.04
C ILE A 36 -1.06 -1.48 -2.05
N LYS A 37 -1.45 -1.79 -3.30
CA LYS A 37 -1.74 -0.78 -4.34
C LYS A 37 -2.80 0.21 -3.88
N GLY A 38 -3.90 -0.28 -3.29
CA GLY A 38 -4.98 0.57 -2.78
C GLY A 38 -4.50 1.51 -1.67
N LEU A 39 -3.68 1.00 -0.75
CA LEU A 39 -3.13 1.80 0.36
C LEU A 39 -2.14 2.85 -0.13
N LEU A 40 -1.23 2.49 -1.05
CA LEU A 40 -0.28 3.42 -1.65
C LEU A 40 -1.00 4.53 -2.45
N ASN A 41 -2.03 4.19 -3.25
CA ASN A 41 -2.87 5.20 -3.91
C ASN A 41 -3.54 6.14 -2.90
N LEU A 42 -4.11 5.60 -1.82
CA LEU A 42 -4.78 6.41 -0.80
C LEU A 42 -3.82 7.37 -0.07
N ILE A 43 -2.59 6.91 0.22
CA ILE A 43 -1.53 7.76 0.79
C ILE A 43 -1.11 8.82 -0.23
N ASN A 44 -0.96 8.45 -1.51
CA ASN A 44 -0.65 9.41 -2.57
C ASN A 44 -1.74 10.49 -2.71
N ASP A 45 -3.02 10.10 -2.73
CA ASP A 45 -4.14 11.04 -2.79
C ASP A 45 -4.14 12.02 -1.61
N ARG A 46 -3.74 11.56 -0.42
CA ARG A 46 -3.64 12.41 0.78
C ARG A 46 -2.63 13.54 0.64
N TYR A 47 -1.48 13.29 0.04
CA TYR A 47 -0.37 14.26 0.01
C TYR A 47 -0.21 14.98 -1.33
N GLU A 48 -0.52 14.32 -2.44
CA GLU A 48 -0.34 14.87 -3.79
C GLU A 48 -1.66 15.42 -4.37
N GLN A 49 -2.82 14.99 -3.84
CA GLN A 49 -4.15 15.44 -4.29
C GLN A 49 -4.93 16.18 -3.19
N ASP A 50 -4.27 16.55 -2.09
CA ASP A 50 -4.87 17.26 -0.95
C ASP A 50 -6.16 16.60 -0.41
N LEU A 51 -6.25 15.25 -0.43
CA LEU A 51 -7.45 14.55 0.06
C LEU A 51 -7.74 14.94 1.52
N PRO A 52 -8.95 15.45 1.83
CA PRO A 52 -9.29 15.86 3.19
C PRO A 52 -9.16 14.71 4.20
N TYR A 53 -8.77 15.03 5.44
CA TYR A 53 -8.41 14.00 6.43
C TYR A 53 -9.57 13.08 6.79
N GLU A 54 -10.78 13.63 6.86
CA GLU A 54 -12.00 12.85 7.13
C GLU A 54 -12.31 11.87 5.99
N GLU A 55 -12.11 12.27 4.73
CA GLU A 55 -12.29 11.40 3.57
C GLU A 55 -11.19 10.34 3.50
N TYR A 56 -9.94 10.71 3.82
CA TYR A 56 -8.83 9.76 3.97
C TYR A 56 -9.15 8.67 4.99
N LYS A 57 -9.60 9.05 6.21
CA LYS A 57 -10.00 8.09 7.25
C LYS A 57 -11.13 7.18 6.78
N LYS A 58 -12.14 7.72 6.11
CA LYS A 58 -13.25 6.93 5.58
C LYS A 58 -12.78 5.87 4.58
N ARG A 59 -11.99 6.27 3.57
CA ARG A 59 -11.45 5.34 2.56
C ARG A 59 -10.49 4.33 3.17
N LEU A 60 -9.71 4.73 4.17
CA LEU A 60 -8.85 3.83 4.92
C LEU A 60 -9.68 2.77 5.67
N ALA A 61 -10.81 3.16 6.26
CA ALA A 61 -11.72 2.23 6.93
C ALA A 61 -12.29 1.20 5.95
N GLU A 62 -12.74 1.68 4.77
CA GLU A 62 -13.26 0.86 3.69
C GLU A 62 -12.20 -0.14 3.20
N LEU A 63 -10.97 0.30 2.97
CA LEU A 63 -9.86 -0.54 2.52
C LEU A 63 -9.49 -1.63 3.53
N PHE A 64 -9.51 -1.33 4.82
CA PHE A 64 -9.23 -2.30 5.90
C PHE A 64 -10.45 -3.14 6.29
N GLY A 65 -11.65 -2.87 5.72
CA GLY A 65 -12.89 -3.54 6.11
C GLY A 65 -13.33 -3.21 7.55
N PHE A 66 -12.92 -2.06 8.06
CA PHE A 66 -13.24 -1.61 9.40
C PHE A 66 -14.59 -0.89 9.44
N LYS A 67 -15.29 -1.00 10.58
CA LYS A 67 -16.45 -0.16 10.86
C LYS A 67 -15.97 1.23 11.21
N GLU A 68 -16.47 2.24 10.49
CA GLU A 68 -16.24 3.64 10.81
C GLU A 68 -16.71 3.93 12.24
N ASN A 69 -15.88 4.62 13.02
CA ASN A 69 -16.25 5.13 14.32
C ASN A 69 -16.06 6.65 14.35
N LYS A 70 -17.18 7.37 14.33
CA LYS A 70 -17.20 8.84 14.29
C LYS A 70 -16.71 9.50 15.58
N GLU A 71 -16.55 8.73 16.66
CA GLU A 71 -16.05 9.19 17.95
C GLU A 71 -14.54 8.91 18.15
N ALA A 72 -13.86 8.38 17.12
CA ALA A 72 -12.43 8.11 17.11
C ALA A 72 -11.58 9.37 17.32
N LYS A 73 -10.59 9.28 18.22
CA LYS A 73 -9.65 10.38 18.51
C LYS A 73 -8.51 10.50 17.48
N TYR A 74 -8.13 9.38 16.84
CA TYR A 74 -7.05 9.32 15.84
C TYR A 74 -7.62 8.95 14.47
N TYR A 75 -7.33 7.74 13.97
CA TYR A 75 -7.91 7.21 12.72
C TYR A 75 -9.23 6.51 13.01
N PHE A 76 -9.20 5.61 14.00
CA PHE A 76 -10.28 4.73 14.44
C PHE A 76 -10.24 4.58 15.98
N THR A 77 -10.74 3.45 16.51
CA THR A 77 -10.74 3.20 17.97
C THR A 77 -10.08 1.87 18.32
N GLY A 78 -9.09 1.93 19.23
CA GLY A 78 -8.52 0.75 19.87
C GLY A 78 -7.63 -0.05 18.93
N ILE A 79 -7.90 -1.35 18.79
CA ILE A 79 -7.04 -2.26 18.02
C ILE A 79 -6.97 -1.92 16.52
N GLN A 80 -7.98 -1.23 15.98
CA GLN A 80 -7.99 -0.80 14.57
C GLN A 80 -6.85 0.17 14.26
N ASP A 81 -6.56 1.11 15.17
CA ASP A 81 -5.43 2.03 15.02
C ASP A 81 -4.11 1.26 14.99
N GLY A 82 -3.92 0.33 15.93
CA GLY A 82 -2.71 -0.49 16.01
C GLY A 82 -2.49 -1.38 14.78
N ILE A 83 -3.56 -1.88 14.13
CA ILE A 83 -3.44 -2.64 12.88
C ILE A 83 -2.99 -1.74 11.73
N VAL A 84 -3.55 -0.53 11.63
CA VAL A 84 -3.15 0.44 10.60
C VAL A 84 -1.69 0.84 10.80
N GLU A 85 -1.31 1.22 12.02
CA GLU A 85 0.06 1.62 12.37
C GLU A 85 1.05 0.49 12.05
N PHE A 86 0.73 -0.76 12.42
CA PHE A 86 1.57 -1.91 12.09
C PHE A 86 1.77 -2.08 10.58
N VAL A 87 0.71 -1.94 9.78
CA VAL A 87 0.80 -2.05 8.31
C VAL A 87 1.63 -0.91 7.75
N LEU A 88 1.42 0.33 8.20
CA LEU A 88 2.19 1.49 7.75
C LEU A 88 3.67 1.37 8.13
N ASP A 89 3.99 0.85 9.32
CA ASP A 89 5.36 0.54 9.74
C ASP A 89 6.00 -0.48 8.81
N GLN A 90 5.28 -1.53 8.40
CA GLN A 90 5.82 -2.51 7.43
C GLN A 90 6.11 -1.86 6.07
N LEU A 91 5.25 -0.96 5.58
CA LEU A 91 5.51 -0.24 4.34
C LEU A 91 6.70 0.72 4.47
N ASN A 92 6.83 1.38 5.63
CA ASN A 92 7.96 2.27 5.93
C ASN A 92 9.28 1.51 6.02
N GLU A 93 9.32 0.38 6.72
CA GLU A 93 10.50 -0.50 6.80
C GLU A 93 10.90 -1.07 5.43
N ALA A 94 9.93 -1.34 4.56
CA ALA A 94 10.17 -1.72 3.16
C ALA A 94 10.65 -0.54 2.27
N GLY A 95 10.75 0.67 2.83
CA GLY A 95 11.19 1.88 2.14
C GLY A 95 10.15 2.48 1.20
N LEU A 96 8.89 2.02 1.24
CA LEU A 96 7.81 2.54 0.38
C LEU A 96 7.26 3.88 0.91
N LEU A 97 7.42 4.13 2.20
CA LEU A 97 6.98 5.36 2.85
C LEU A 97 8.15 6.11 3.47
N GLU A 98 7.96 7.41 3.65
CA GLU A 98 8.73 8.25 4.54
C GLU A 98 7.79 8.81 5.59
N HIS A 99 8.18 8.76 6.87
CA HIS A 99 7.40 9.37 7.94
C HIS A 99 7.99 10.71 8.37
N GLY A 100 7.10 11.65 8.69
CA GLY A 100 7.45 12.86 9.41
C GLY A 100 7.48 12.61 10.91
N GLY A 101 6.67 13.36 11.66
CA GLY A 101 6.55 13.21 13.12
C GLY A 101 5.72 12.02 13.61
N SER A 102 5.02 11.30 12.72
CA SER A 102 4.25 10.09 13.04
C SER A 102 4.09 9.19 11.82
N VAL A 103 3.94 7.88 12.05
CA VAL A 103 3.73 6.89 10.98
C VAL A 103 2.41 7.10 10.22
N GLY A 104 1.37 7.58 10.90
CA GLY A 104 0.11 7.91 10.25
C GLY A 104 0.15 9.22 9.44
N GLY A 105 1.24 9.97 9.55
CA GLY A 105 1.54 11.16 8.75
C GLY A 105 2.58 10.91 7.66
N SER A 106 2.77 9.65 7.26
CA SER A 106 3.73 9.27 6.21
C SER A 106 3.23 9.58 4.80
N TRP A 107 4.16 9.90 3.91
CA TRP A 107 3.96 10.05 2.47
C TRP A 107 4.76 8.99 1.71
N LEU A 108 4.53 8.87 0.39
CA LEU A 108 5.31 7.95 -0.43
C LEU A 108 6.75 8.45 -0.60
N SER A 109 7.72 7.56 -0.38
CA SER A 109 9.10 7.79 -0.79
C SER A 109 9.22 7.81 -2.33
N ASP A 110 10.38 8.18 -2.87
CA ASP A 110 10.64 8.04 -4.32
C ASP A 110 10.46 6.59 -4.79
N TYR A 111 10.90 5.62 -3.98
CA TYR A 111 10.70 4.20 -4.26
C TYR A 111 9.23 3.81 -4.19
N GLY A 112 8.47 4.32 -3.21
CA GLY A 112 7.04 4.12 -3.11
C GLY A 112 6.26 4.67 -4.30
N LYS A 113 6.63 5.86 -4.79
CA LYS A 113 6.06 6.47 -5.99
C LYS A 113 6.34 5.64 -7.24
N GLU A 114 7.57 5.15 -7.38
CA GLU A 114 7.93 4.24 -8.46
C GLU A 114 7.09 2.96 -8.44
N MET A 115 6.99 2.29 -7.29
CA MET A 115 6.21 1.06 -7.16
C MET A 115 4.72 1.30 -7.40
N LEU A 116 4.17 2.41 -6.91
CA LEU A 116 2.78 2.79 -7.18
C LEU A 116 2.52 2.96 -8.68
N ASN A 117 3.43 3.65 -9.40
CA ASN A 117 3.31 3.82 -10.84
C ASN A 117 3.30 2.47 -11.56
N ILE A 118 4.21 1.55 -11.20
CA ILE A 118 4.23 0.19 -11.75
C ILE A 118 2.90 -0.52 -11.50
N LEU A 119 2.41 -0.53 -10.25
CA LEU A 119 1.17 -1.19 -9.85
C LEU A 119 -0.08 -0.60 -10.52
N ASN A 120 -0.07 0.68 -10.86
CA ASN A 120 -1.15 1.36 -11.59
C ASN A 120 -1.11 1.07 -13.10
N GLU A 121 0.03 0.70 -13.67
CA GLU A 121 0.17 0.38 -15.10
C GLU A 121 -0.19 -1.07 -15.45
N ILE A 122 -0.21 -1.97 -14.48
CA ILE A 122 -0.50 -3.38 -14.67
C ILE A 122 -1.96 -3.72 -14.35
N ASN A 123 -2.52 -4.71 -15.05
CA ASN A 123 -3.86 -5.21 -14.76
C ASN A 123 -3.84 -6.03 -13.46
N GLU A 124 -4.78 -5.78 -12.56
CA GLU A 124 -4.88 -6.50 -11.27
C GLU A 124 -5.21 -7.98 -11.42
N GLU A 125 -5.81 -8.36 -12.55
CA GLU A 125 -6.05 -9.77 -12.92
C GLU A 125 -4.74 -10.51 -13.26
N GLU A 126 -3.66 -9.79 -13.53
CA GLU A 126 -2.35 -10.34 -13.91
C GLU A 126 -1.37 -10.39 -12.74
N PHE A 127 -1.74 -9.95 -11.53
CA PHE A 127 -0.81 -9.85 -10.39
C PHE A 127 -0.06 -11.14 -10.09
N ASP A 128 -0.73 -12.29 -10.16
CA ASP A 128 -0.09 -13.60 -9.96
C ASP A 128 1.02 -13.84 -10.99
N ALA A 129 0.82 -13.44 -12.26
CA ALA A 129 1.82 -13.61 -13.30
C ALA A 129 3.11 -12.82 -13.03
N TYR A 130 3.04 -11.67 -12.34
CA TYR A 130 4.24 -10.92 -11.94
C TYR A 130 4.95 -11.53 -10.75
N LEU A 131 4.22 -12.19 -9.85
CA LEU A 131 4.79 -12.85 -8.67
C LEU A 131 5.40 -14.22 -9.00
N ASP A 132 4.88 -14.90 -10.02
CA ASP A 132 5.31 -16.24 -10.44
C ASP A 132 6.37 -16.25 -11.56
N TYR A 133 6.75 -15.07 -12.07
CA TYR A 133 7.73 -14.90 -13.16
C TYR A 133 9.15 -15.37 -12.79
#